data_AF-A0A8C1Q3W9-F1
#
_entry.id   AF-A0A8C1Q3W9-F1
#
_cell.length_a   1.000
_cell.length_b   1.000
_cell.length_c   1.000
_cell.angle_alpha   90.00
_cell.angle_beta   90.00
_cell.angle_gamma   90.00
#
_symmetry.space_group_name_H-M   'P 1'
#
loop_
_entity.id
_entity.type
_entity.pdbx_description
1 polymer ?
#
loop_
_entity_poly.entity_id
_entity_poly.type
_entity_poly.pdbx_seq_one_letter_code
_entity_poly.pdbx_strand_id
1 'polypeptide(L)'
;MMVLFWVIQNLMDQFNPGLQQLVTLGNGYIKAFQALALTSEAYFSTLAKMGEQALNTLSSRSLGDVLIQISETQRKLTAEVEGVFRWFHVEVLQAMDKNVKLDEEYIEGSRRVYELEVRSQAAALERQLRRGAFRDSLVSLCIHMCINLHFGL
;
A
#
# COMPACT_ATOMS: atom_id res chain seq x y z
N MET A 1 16.10 6.11 -23.42
CA MET A 1 15.82 7.06 -22.34
C MET A 1 14.32 7.23 -22.10
N MET A 2 13.51 7.45 -23.15
CA MET A 2 12.04 7.57 -23.10
C MET A 2 11.30 6.43 -22.34
N VAL A 3 11.73 5.17 -22.49
CA VAL A 3 11.11 4.01 -21.80
C VAL A 3 11.29 4.09 -20.28
N LEU A 4 12.48 4.45 -19.80
CA LEU A 4 12.76 4.53 -18.36
C LEU A 4 11.95 5.66 -17.71
N PHE A 5 11.85 6.81 -18.37
CA PHE A 5 11.02 7.93 -17.92
C PHE A 5 9.54 7.52 -17.81
N TRP A 6 9.01 6.85 -18.83
CA TRP A 6 7.62 6.39 -18.82
C TRP A 6 7.35 5.39 -17.69
N VAL A 7 8.26 4.45 -17.44
CA VAL A 7 8.11 3.47 -16.35
C VAL A 7 8.08 4.15 -14.98
N ILE A 8 9.00 5.10 -14.73
CA ILE A 8 9.03 5.84 -13.46
C ILE A 8 7.78 6.73 -13.29
N GLN A 9 7.33 7.37 -14.36
CA GLN A 9 6.10 8.17 -14.34
C GLN A 9 4.88 7.29 -14.05
N ASN A 10 4.76 6.12 -14.70
CA ASN A 10 3.66 5.20 -14.46
C ASN A 10 3.66 4.66 -13.02
N LEU A 11 4.84 4.34 -12.48
CA LEU A 11 5.01 3.88 -11.10
C LEU A 11 4.50 4.92 -10.10
N MET A 12 4.89 6.19 -10.28
CA MET A 12 4.53 7.27 -9.35
C MET A 12 3.10 7.77 -9.51
N ASP A 13 2.60 7.88 -10.74
CA ASP A 13 1.30 8.51 -11.00
C ASP A 13 0.13 7.52 -10.95
N GLN A 14 0.38 6.24 -11.17
CA GLN A 14 -0.69 5.23 -11.27
C GLN A 14 -0.51 4.10 -10.26
N PHE A 15 0.65 3.45 -10.25
CA PHE A 15 0.84 2.25 -9.43
C PHE A 15 0.84 2.55 -7.93
N ASN A 16 1.66 3.50 -7.48
CA ASN A 16 1.77 3.87 -6.06
C ASN A 16 0.46 4.44 -5.49
N PRO A 17 -0.23 5.39 -6.17
CA PRO A 17 -1.56 5.82 -5.76
C PRO A 17 -2.59 4.67 -5.73
N GLY A 18 -2.51 3.74 -6.70
CA GLY A 18 -3.34 2.54 -6.72
C GLY A 18 -3.10 1.63 -5.50
N LEU A 19 -1.84 1.43 -5.10
CA LEU A 19 -1.49 0.69 -3.88
C LEU A 19 -1.99 1.40 -2.62
N GLN A 20 -1.86 2.72 -2.52
CA GLN A 20 -2.41 3.48 -1.38
C GLN A 20 -3.94 3.37 -1.30
N GLN A 21 -4.62 3.37 -2.44
CA GLN A 21 -6.07 3.13 -2.50
C GLN A 21 -6.39 1.71 -2.02
N LEU A 22 -5.63 0.70 -2.45
CA LEU A 22 -5.80 -0.69 -2.00
C LEU A 22 -5.58 -0.82 -0.48
N VAL A 23 -4.58 -0.13 0.08
CA VAL A 23 -4.35 -0.06 1.53
C VAL A 23 -5.55 0.56 2.24
N THR A 24 -6.10 1.64 1.70
CA THR A 24 -7.29 2.31 2.26
C THR A 24 -8.51 1.38 2.27
N LEU A 25 -8.76 0.69 1.15
CA LEU A 25 -9.84 -0.28 1.04
C LEU A 25 -9.63 -1.48 1.98
N GLY A 26 -8.41 -2.00 2.06
CA GLY A 26 -8.05 -3.09 2.97
C GLY A 26 -8.26 -2.73 4.44
N ASN A 27 -7.91 -1.50 4.84
CA ASN A 27 -8.19 -1.00 6.19
C ASN A 27 -9.70 -0.85 6.45
N GLY A 28 -10.47 -0.41 5.45
CA GLY A 28 -11.93 -0.39 5.51
C GLY A 28 -12.51 -1.79 5.72
N TYR A 29 -11.98 -2.79 5.00
CA TYR A 29 -12.40 -4.18 5.10
C TYR A 29 -12.10 -4.78 6.48
N ILE A 30 -10.92 -4.52 7.05
CA ILE A 30 -10.58 -4.93 8.44
C ILE A 30 -11.57 -4.33 9.44
N LYS A 31 -11.87 -3.03 9.34
CA LYS A 31 -12.82 -2.36 10.24
C LYS A 31 -14.22 -2.96 10.15
N ALA A 32 -14.68 -3.25 8.93
CA ALA A 32 -15.97 -3.90 8.72
C ALA A 32 -15.99 -5.31 9.36
N PHE A 33 -14.91 -6.07 9.23
CA PHE A 33 -14.80 -7.37 9.87
C PHE A 33 -14.77 -7.27 11.40
N GLN A 34 -14.04 -6.32 11.98
CA GLN A 34 -14.04 -6.07 13.43
C GLN A 34 -15.44 -5.73 13.96
N ALA A 35 -16.19 -4.89 13.24
CA ALA A 35 -17.58 -4.58 13.58
C ALA A 35 -18.49 -5.81 13.47
N LEU A 36 -18.30 -6.65 12.45
CA LEU A 36 -19.01 -7.91 12.30
C LEU A 36 -18.69 -8.88 13.45
N ALA A 37 -17.41 -9.03 13.81
CA ALA A 37 -16.98 -9.89 14.91
C ALA A 37 -17.63 -9.46 16.23
N LEU A 38 -17.60 -8.16 16.56
CA LEU A 38 -18.21 -7.61 17.77
C LEU A 38 -19.73 -7.83 17.81
N THR A 39 -20.42 -7.56 16.71
CA THR A 39 -21.89 -7.76 16.65
C THR A 39 -22.26 -9.25 16.69
N SER A 40 -21.46 -10.11 16.05
CA SER A 40 -21.63 -11.56 16.11
C SER A 40 -21.44 -12.09 17.53
N GLU A 41 -20.43 -11.62 18.27
CA GLU A 41 -20.18 -12.05 19.64
C GLU A 41 -21.39 -11.74 20.54
N ALA A 42 -21.98 -10.55 20.41
CA ALA A 42 -23.19 -10.20 21.15
C ALA A 42 -24.38 -11.13 20.81
N TYR A 43 -24.55 -11.46 19.53
CA TYR A 43 -25.59 -12.37 19.07
C TYR A 43 -25.38 -13.78 19.63
N PHE A 44 -24.20 -14.37 19.45
CA PHE A 44 -23.91 -15.73 19.87
C PHE A 44 -23.80 -15.88 21.39
N SER A 45 -23.41 -14.82 22.11
CA SER A 45 -23.50 -14.78 23.57
C SER A 45 -24.95 -14.84 24.05
N THR A 46 -25.85 -14.12 23.39
CA THR A 46 -27.29 -14.19 23.69
C THR A 46 -27.87 -15.56 23.35
N LEU A 47 -27.47 -16.12 22.21
CA LEU A 47 -27.88 -17.47 21.79
C LEU A 47 -27.41 -18.55 22.79
N ALA A 48 -26.19 -18.43 23.32
CA ALA A 48 -25.66 -19.34 24.34
C ALA A 48 -26.51 -19.28 25.62
N LYS A 49 -26.90 -18.08 26.07
CA LYS A 49 -27.79 -17.91 27.24
C LYS A 49 -29.16 -18.55 27.02
N MET A 50 -29.72 -18.46 25.80
CA MET A 50 -30.96 -19.18 25.46
C MET A 50 -30.76 -20.70 25.54
N GLY A 51 -29.60 -21.19 25.10
CA GLY A 51 -29.21 -22.59 25.25
C GLY A 51 -29.12 -23.03 26.72
N GLU A 52 -28.48 -22.22 27.57
CA GLU A 52 -28.42 -22.47 29.03
C GLU A 52 -29.81 -22.53 29.67
N GLN A 53 -30.74 -21.67 29.24
CA GLN A 53 -32.13 -21.72 29.70
C GLN A 53 -32.83 -23.01 29.26
N ALA A 54 -32.65 -23.42 28.00
CA ALA A 54 -33.25 -24.65 27.45
C ALA A 54 -32.73 -25.92 28.15
N LEU A 55 -31.44 -25.94 28.55
CA LEU A 55 -30.84 -27.04 29.32
C LEU A 55 -31.52 -27.29 30.66
N ASN A 56 -32.08 -26.25 31.28
CA ASN A 56 -32.79 -26.36 32.55
C ASN A 56 -34.22 -26.92 32.43
N THR A 57 -34.64 -27.31 31.22
CA THR A 57 -35.96 -27.90 30.96
C THR A 57 -35.85 -29.36 30.55
N LEU A 58 -36.82 -30.18 30.94
CA LEU A 58 -36.85 -31.61 30.60
C LEU A 58 -37.11 -31.87 29.11
N SER A 59 -37.90 -31.02 28.45
CA SER A 59 -38.35 -31.23 27.07
C SER A 59 -37.43 -30.63 26.00
N SER A 60 -36.62 -29.62 26.33
CA SER A 60 -35.78 -28.90 25.36
C SER A 60 -34.27 -28.98 25.61
N ARG A 61 -33.83 -29.92 26.45
CA ARG A 61 -32.41 -30.08 26.78
C ARG A 61 -31.50 -30.27 25.56
N SER A 62 -31.88 -31.16 24.64
CA SER A 62 -31.11 -31.40 23.41
C SER A 62 -31.02 -30.17 22.51
N LEU A 63 -32.04 -29.31 22.50
CA LEU A 63 -32.00 -28.03 21.81
C LEU A 63 -30.99 -27.08 22.49
N GLY A 64 -30.95 -27.08 23.83
CA GLY A 64 -29.95 -26.32 24.60
C GLY A 64 -28.52 -26.67 24.24
N ASP A 65 -28.20 -27.97 24.16
CA ASP A 65 -26.87 -28.46 23.75
C ASP A 65 -26.49 -27.95 22.34
N VAL A 66 -27.42 -28.01 21.39
CA VAL A 66 -27.21 -27.53 20.01
C VAL A 66 -26.96 -26.02 19.97
N LEU A 67 -27.73 -25.22 20.70
CA LEU A 67 -27.58 -23.75 20.73
C LEU A 67 -26.21 -23.35 21.28
N ILE A 68 -25.76 -23.98 22.37
CA ILE A 68 -24.45 -23.73 22.97
C ILE A 68 -23.33 -24.14 22.00
N GLN A 69 -23.46 -25.31 21.36
CA GLN A 69 -22.48 -25.79 20.38
C GLN A 69 -22.35 -24.85 19.18
N ILE A 70 -23.46 -24.30 18.67
CA ILE A 70 -23.46 -23.29 17.60
C ILE A 70 -22.68 -22.05 18.06
N SER A 71 -22.98 -21.52 19.24
CA SER A 71 -22.29 -20.34 19.78
C SER A 71 -20.80 -20.55 20.02
N GLU A 72 -20.38 -21.72 20.49
CA GLU A 72 -18.97 -22.07 20.63
C GLU A 72 -18.27 -22.23 19.29
N THR A 73 -18.92 -22.88 18.32
CA THR A 73 -18.38 -23.08 16.99
C THR A 73 -18.15 -21.74 16.29
N GLN A 74 -19.11 -20.81 16.40
CA GLN A 74 -18.90 -19.47 15.85
C GLN A 74 -17.73 -18.75 16.52
N ARG A 75 -17.63 -18.77 17.86
CA ARG A 75 -16.52 -18.10 18.57
C ARG A 75 -15.16 -18.61 18.13
N LYS A 76 -15.02 -19.93 17.97
CA LYS A 76 -13.79 -20.54 17.44
C LYS A 76 -13.50 -20.08 16.01
N LEU A 77 -14.51 -20.11 15.14
CA LEU A 77 -14.37 -19.64 13.75
C LEU A 77 -13.95 -18.17 13.68
N THR A 78 -14.57 -17.29 14.46
CA THR A 78 -14.21 -15.87 14.52
C THR A 78 -12.74 -15.69 14.97
N ALA A 79 -12.29 -16.43 15.99
CA ALA A 79 -10.91 -16.34 16.49
C ALA A 79 -9.86 -16.80 15.45
N GLU A 80 -10.14 -17.87 14.70
CA GLU A 80 -9.28 -18.33 13.61
C GLU A 80 -9.17 -17.26 12.50
N VAL A 81 -10.31 -16.70 12.10
CA VAL A 81 -10.36 -15.68 11.06
C VAL A 81 -9.67 -14.38 11.50
N GLU A 82 -9.77 -13.98 12.78
CA GLU A 82 -9.01 -12.85 13.31
C GLU A 82 -7.50 -13.01 13.12
N GLY A 83 -6.97 -14.23 13.24
CA GLY A 83 -5.56 -14.51 12.96
C GLY A 83 -5.18 -14.16 11.52
N VAL A 84 -6.02 -14.53 10.57
CA VAL A 84 -5.86 -14.21 9.14
C VAL A 84 -5.91 -12.71 8.89
N PHE A 85 -6.84 -11.99 9.52
CA PHE A 85 -6.94 -10.53 9.39
C PHE A 85 -5.75 -9.78 10.00
N ARG A 86 -5.23 -10.25 11.14
CA ARG A 86 -4.00 -9.70 11.73
C ARG A 86 -2.81 -9.89 10.80
N TRP A 87 -2.64 -11.08 10.24
CA TRP A 87 -1.61 -11.36 9.25
C TRP A 87 -1.77 -10.48 8.00
N PHE A 88 -2.98 -10.39 7.44
CA PHE A 88 -3.27 -9.54 6.29
C PHE A 88 -2.93 -8.07 6.55
N HIS A 89 -3.24 -7.55 7.74
CA HIS A 89 -2.90 -6.19 8.11
C HIS A 89 -1.39 -5.94 8.12
N VAL A 90 -0.62 -6.83 8.76
CA VAL A 90 0.83 -6.64 8.94
C VAL A 90 1.61 -6.99 7.68
N GLU A 91 1.39 -8.17 7.11
CA GLU A 91 2.23 -8.70 6.03
C GLU A 91 1.83 -8.15 4.66
N VAL A 92 0.58 -7.68 4.49
CA VAL A 92 0.10 -7.16 3.20
C VAL A 92 -0.06 -5.65 3.26
N LEU A 93 -0.95 -5.13 4.12
CA LEU A 93 -1.29 -3.71 4.08
C LEU A 93 -0.14 -2.80 4.55
N GLN A 94 0.52 -3.13 5.66
CA GLN A 94 1.66 -2.35 6.14
C GLN A 94 2.87 -2.49 5.19
N ALA A 95 3.09 -3.66 4.59
CA ALA A 95 4.14 -3.85 3.60
C ALA A 95 3.90 -2.98 2.35
N MET A 96 2.66 -2.94 1.84
CA MET A 96 2.29 -2.06 0.72
C MET A 96 2.49 -0.59 1.05
N ASP A 97 2.02 -0.13 2.22
CA ASP A 97 2.17 1.27 2.65
C ASP A 97 3.65 1.66 2.79
N LYS A 98 4.46 0.75 3.35
CA LYS A 98 5.91 0.95 3.47
C LYS A 98 6.60 1.01 2.10
N ASN A 99 6.25 0.12 1.18
CA ASN A 99 6.86 0.08 -0.15
C ASN A 99 6.57 1.37 -0.94
N VAL A 100 5.33 1.88 -0.87
CA VAL A 100 5.00 3.15 -1.52
C VAL A 100 5.87 4.30 -1.01
N LYS A 101 6.08 4.37 0.32
CA LYS A 101 6.95 5.39 0.93
C LYS A 101 8.41 5.25 0.48
N LEU A 102 8.93 4.01 0.46
CA LEU A 102 10.29 3.74 0.01
C LEU A 102 10.49 4.10 -1.46
N ASP A 103 9.51 3.82 -2.31
CA ASP A 103 9.56 4.15 -3.74
C ASP A 103 9.55 5.67 -3.96
N GLU A 104 8.71 6.40 -3.22
CA GLU A 104 8.66 7.86 -3.26
C GLU A 104 10.00 8.50 -2.83
N GLU A 105 10.54 8.07 -1.69
CA GLU A 105 11.83 8.54 -1.17
C GLU A 105 12.98 8.22 -2.13
N TYR A 106 12.99 7.02 -2.71
CA TYR A 106 14.03 6.59 -3.63
C TYR A 106 14.01 7.39 -4.93
N ILE A 107 12.82 7.63 -5.50
CA ILE A 107 12.67 8.36 -6.76
C ILE A 107 12.97 9.84 -6.56
N GLU A 108 12.51 10.44 -5.46
CA GLU A 108 12.83 11.82 -5.12
C GLU A 108 14.34 12.00 -4.88
N GLY A 109 14.96 11.11 -4.10
CA GLY A 109 16.40 11.12 -3.85
C GLY A 109 17.22 10.99 -5.14
N SER A 110 16.84 10.05 -6.00
CA SER A 110 17.49 9.82 -7.29
C SER A 110 17.36 11.04 -8.22
N ARG A 111 16.18 11.68 -8.26
CA ARG A 111 15.95 12.91 -9.03
C ARG A 111 16.88 14.03 -8.56
N ARG A 112 16.99 14.26 -7.25
CA ARG A 112 17.86 15.31 -6.69
C ARG A 112 19.32 15.12 -7.05
N VAL A 113 19.83 13.88 -6.97
CA VAL A 113 21.21 13.54 -7.36
C VAL A 113 21.43 13.81 -8.84
N TYR A 114 20.52 13.35 -9.70
CA TYR A 114 20.61 13.57 -11.14
C TYR A 114 20.60 15.06 -11.50
N GLU A 115 19.69 15.85 -10.92
CA GLU A 115 19.62 17.29 -11.15
C GLU A 115 20.91 18.02 -10.75
N LEU A 116 21.53 17.61 -9.63
CA LEU A 116 22.80 18.19 -9.18
C LEU A 116 23.94 17.85 -10.15
N GLU A 117 24.02 16.61 -10.61
CA GLU A 117 25.06 16.16 -11.53
C GLU A 117 24.95 16.85 -12.90
N VAL A 118 23.73 16.97 -13.43
CA VAL A 118 23.48 17.70 -14.68
C VAL A 118 23.86 19.18 -14.54
N ARG A 119 23.48 19.85 -13.43
CA ARG A 119 23.88 21.24 -13.17
C ARG A 119 25.39 21.40 -13.08
N SER A 120 26.07 20.46 -12.42
CA SER A 120 27.53 20.45 -12.29
C SER A 120 28.21 20.32 -13.65
N GLN A 121 27.74 19.38 -14.48
CA GLN A 121 28.25 19.17 -15.85
C GLN A 121 28.01 20.39 -16.73
N ALA A 122 26.82 20.99 -16.69
CA ALA A 122 26.51 22.22 -17.42
C ALA A 122 27.44 23.37 -17.01
N ALA A 123 27.67 23.56 -15.71
CA ALA A 123 28.58 24.59 -15.20
C ALA A 123 30.05 24.30 -15.57
N ALA A 124 30.46 23.03 -15.65
CA ALA A 124 31.80 22.67 -16.14
C ALA A 124 31.96 22.99 -17.62
N LEU A 125 30.93 22.69 -18.43
CA LEU A 125 30.87 22.97 -19.86
C LEU A 125 30.92 24.47 -20.15
N GLU A 126 30.14 25.29 -19.43
CA GLU A 126 30.16 26.74 -19.55
C GLU A 126 31.55 27.33 -19.26
N ARG A 127 32.26 26.80 -18.25
CA ARG A 127 33.63 27.23 -17.94
C ARG A 127 34.62 26.84 -19.05
N GLN A 128 34.41 25.72 -19.74
CA GLN A 128 35.22 25.34 -20.90
C GLN A 128 34.94 26.24 -22.11
N LEU A 129 33.68 26.52 -22.39
CA LEU A 129 33.25 27.44 -23.45
C LEU A 129 33.79 28.87 -23.26
N ARG A 130 33.76 29.39 -22.02
CA ARG A 130 34.34 30.70 -21.69
C ARG A 130 35.87 30.77 -21.89
N ARG A 131 36.57 29.63 -21.85
CA ARG A 131 38.01 29.53 -22.09
C ARG A 131 38.37 29.41 -23.59
N GLY A 132 37.41 29.57 -24.49
CA GLY A 132 37.65 29.64 -25.94
C GLY A 132 37.96 28.31 -26.62
N ALA A 133 37.82 27.18 -25.91
CA ALA A 133 38.01 25.86 -26.48
C ALA A 133 36.69 25.39 -27.14
N PHE A 134 36.70 25.32 -28.48
CA PHE A 134 35.71 24.61 -29.31
C PHE A 134 34.38 25.35 -29.56
N ARG A 135 34.31 26.08 -30.69
CA ARG A 135 33.14 26.92 -31.03
C ARG A 135 32.10 26.28 -31.95
N ASP A 136 32.42 25.18 -32.64
CA ASP A 136 31.54 24.71 -33.74
C ASP A 136 30.80 23.39 -33.49
N SER A 137 31.28 22.48 -32.64
CA SER A 137 30.52 21.24 -32.32
C SER A 137 29.56 21.38 -31.13
N LEU A 138 29.65 22.47 -30.37
CA LEU A 138 28.91 22.65 -29.11
C LEU A 138 27.52 23.25 -29.25
N VAL A 139 27.22 23.96 -30.34
CA VAL A 139 25.85 24.46 -30.59
C VAL A 139 24.89 23.28 -30.74
N SER A 140 25.33 22.18 -31.36
CA SER A 140 24.54 20.95 -31.47
C SER A 140 24.35 20.24 -30.13
N LEU A 141 25.41 20.15 -29.29
CA LEU A 141 25.34 19.49 -27.98
C LEU A 141 24.49 20.27 -26.96
N CYS A 142 24.60 21.59 -26.93
CA CYS A 142 23.81 22.43 -26.03
C CYS A 142 22.32 22.43 -26.39
N ILE A 143 21.96 22.41 -27.69
CA ILE A 143 20.57 22.26 -28.13
C ILE A 143 20.05 20.86 -27.73
N HIS A 144 20.85 19.81 -27.91
CA HIS A 144 20.46 18.45 -27.54
C HIS A 144 20.26 18.29 -26.03
N MET A 145 21.08 18.95 -25.21
CA MET A 145 20.98 18.91 -23.75
C MET A 145 19.80 19.75 -23.22
N CYS A 146 19.50 20.89 -23.84
CA CYS A 146 18.33 21.71 -23.49
C CYS A 146 17.00 21.05 -23.87
N ILE A 147 16.93 20.35 -25.01
CA ILE A 147 15.72 19.60 -25.41
C ILE A 147 15.48 18.44 -24.43
N ASN A 148 16.53 17.72 -24.02
CA ASN A 148 16.41 16.63 -23.07
C ASN A 148 15.99 17.08 -21.65
N LEU A 149 16.44 18.26 -21.22
CA LEU A 149 16.12 18.75 -19.87
C LEU A 149 14.72 19.36 -19.76
N HIS A 150 14.16 19.88 -20.86
CA HIS A 150 12.89 20.61 -20.84
C HIS A 150 11.70 19.82 -21.42
N PHE A 151 11.93 18.74 -22.16
CA PHE A 151 10.85 17.98 -22.82
C PHE A 151 10.87 16.46 -22.62
N GLY A 152 11.88 15.85 -22.01
CA GLY A 152 11.88 14.40 -21.77
C GLY A 152 11.57 13.56 -23.02
N LEU A 153 11.98 14.03 -24.21
CA LEU A 153 11.87 13.33 -25.50
C LEU A 153 13.12 12.46 -25.73
#